data_AF-A0A7X7R0D5-F1
#
_entry.id   AF-A0A7X7R0D5-F1
#
_cell.length_a   1.000
_cell.length_b   1.000
_cell.length_c   1.000
_cell.angle_alpha   90.00
_cell.angle_beta   90.00
_cell.angle_gamma   90.00
#
_symmetry.space_group_name_H-M   'P 1'
#
loop_
_entity.id
_entity.type
_entity.pdbx_description
1 polymer ?
#
loop_
_entity_poly.entity_id
_entity_poly.type
_entity_poly.pdbx_seq_one_letter_code
_entity_poly.pdbx_strand_id
1 'polypeptide(L)' 'MNCPRCKTELTKEIIMSSSGSIEIDKCASCEGLWFDNGELSHFEKLIEPTLLEIKNIPSKEVQMIQLRCPMC' A
#
# COMPACT_ATOMS: atom_id res chain seq x y z
N MET A 1 10.47 11.83 -1.41
CA MET A 1 9.21 12.38 -0.82
C MET A 1 9.22 12.06 0.67
N ASN A 2 8.66 12.89 1.56
CA ASN A 2 8.62 12.61 2.99
C ASN A 2 7.26 12.03 3.40
N CYS A 3 7.26 10.98 4.22
CA CYS A 3 6.06 10.39 4.78
C CYS A 3 5.28 11.46 5.57
N PRO A 4 4.02 11.77 5.25
CA PRO A 4 3.26 12.80 5.97
C PRO A 4 2.95 12.41 7.43
N ARG A 5 3.01 11.11 7.77
CA ARG A 5 2.76 10.61 9.15
C ARG A 5 3.95 10.85 10.08
N CYS A 6 5.17 10.48 9.68
CA CYS A 6 6.36 10.53 10.54
C CYS A 6 7.51 11.39 9.99
N LYS A 7 7.32 12.03 8.83
CA LYS A 7 8.27 12.91 8.12
C LYS A 7 9.59 12.26 7.68
N THR A 8 9.73 10.95 7.84
CA THR A 8 10.84 10.16 7.30
C THR A 8 10.80 10.13 5.77
N GLU A 9 11.98 10.11 5.14
CA GLU A 9 12.10 9.93 3.70
C GLU A 9 11.47 8.59 3.27
N LEU A 10 10.70 8.63 2.18
CA LEU A 10 10.13 7.46 1.54
C LEU A 10 11.17 6.80 0.63
N THR A 11 11.20 5.47 0.67
CA THR A 11 12.06 4.64 -0.15
C THR A 11 11.22 3.85 -1.14
N LYS A 12 11.69 3.73 -2.38
CA LYS A 12 11.03 2.94 -3.42
C LYS A 12 11.20 1.44 -3.14
N GLU A 13 10.09 0.72 -3.13
CA GLU A 13 10.02 -0.73 -3.01
C GLU A 13 9.44 -1.31 -4.30
N ILE A 14 10.16 -2.25 -4.92
CA ILE A 14 9.69 -2.94 -6.13
C ILE A 14 9.02 -4.24 -5.70
N ILE A 15 7.72 -4.34 -5.93
CA ILE A 15 6.95 -5.56 -5.69
C ILE A 15 6.83 -6.33 -6.99
N MET A 16 7.28 -7.59 -6.97
CA MET A 16 7.24 -8.50 -8.12
C MET A 16 6.11 -9.52 -7.95
N SER A 17 5.39 -9.77 -9.04
CA SER A 17 4.33 -10.76 -9.16
C SER A 17 4.48 -11.52 -10.48
N SER A 18 3.76 -12.63 -10.61
CA SER A 18 3.66 -13.42 -11.85
C SER A 18 3.27 -12.56 -13.07
N SER A 19 2.49 -11.50 -12.81
CA SER A 19 1.90 -10.62 -13.82
C SER A 19 2.73 -9.37 -14.12
N GLY A 20 3.87 -9.17 -13.44
CA GLY A 20 4.74 -8.00 -13.63
C GLY A 20 5.33 -7.46 -12.34
N SER A 21 5.80 -6.22 -12.37
CA SER A 21 6.36 -5.51 -11.22
C SER A 21 5.80 -4.10 -11.10
N ILE A 22 5.65 -3.62 -9.88
CA ILE A 22 5.26 -2.24 -9.57
C ILE A 22 6.26 -1.62 -8.59
N GLU A 23 6.55 -0.34 -8.76
CA GLU A 23 7.33 0.46 -7.83
C GLU A 23 6.35 1.22 -6.93
N ILE A 24 6.54 1.16 -5.61
CA ILE A 24 5.68 1.82 -4.61
C ILE A 24 6.58 2.52 -3.58
N ASP A 25 6.17 3.70 -3.12
CA ASP A 25 6.90 4.40 -2.07
C ASP A 25 6.53 3.84 -0.68
N LYS A 26 7.53 3.41 0.09
CA LYS A 26 7.35 2.88 1.44
C LYS A 26 8.10 3.70 2.47
N CYS A 27 7.46 3.91 3.62
CA CYS A 27 8.12 4.51 4.77
C CYS A 27 8.80 3.44 5.63
N ALA A 28 10.12 3.52 5.77
CA ALA A 28 10.88 2.60 6.62
C ALA A 28 10.60 2.75 8.13
N SER A 29 9.99 3.85 8.57
CA SER A 29 9.73 4.12 10.00
C SER A 29 8.34 3.68 10.46
N CYS A 30 7.30 3.96 9.68
CA CYS A 30 5.91 3.63 10.04
C CYS A 30 5.28 2.54 9.18
N GLU A 31 6.06 1.97 8.25
CA GLU A 31 5.66 0.90 7.33
C GLU A 31 4.48 1.26 6.41
N GLY A 32 4.19 2.56 6.27
CA GLY A 32 3.13 3.06 5.41
C GLY A 32 3.52 2.97 3.94
N LEU A 33 2.60 2.50 3.11
CA LEU A 33 2.71 2.48 1.64
C LEU A 33 2.01 3.70 1.04
N TRP A 34 2.66 4.28 0.03
CA TRP A 34 2.24 5.49 -0.68
C TRP A 34 2.12 5.17 -2.15
N PHE A 35 0.96 5.45 -2.69
CA PHE A 35 0.62 5.21 -4.08
C PHE A 35 0.38 6.55 -4.77
N ASP A 36 1.08 6.78 -5.87
CA ASP A 36 0.76 7.88 -6.76
C ASP A 36 -0.55 7.60 -7.52
N ASN A 37 -1.04 8.64 -8.21
CA ASN A 37 -2.29 8.57 -8.94
C ASN A 37 -2.27 7.43 -9.98
N GLY A 38 -3.13 6.42 -9.77
CA GLY A 38 -3.27 5.25 -10.65
C GLY A 38 -2.42 4.04 -10.25
N GLU A 39 -1.44 4.17 -9.36
CA GLU A 39 -0.61 3.03 -8.91
C GLU A 39 -1.40 2.03 -8.09
N LEU A 40 -2.33 2.49 -7.24
CA LEU A 40 -3.18 1.60 -6.45
C LEU A 40 -4.03 0.69 -7.35
N SER A 41 -4.64 1.25 -8.40
CA SER A 41 -5.42 0.48 -9.37
C SER A 41 -4.56 -0.43 -10.24
N HIS A 42 -3.26 -0.12 -10.39
CA HIS A 42 -2.31 -1.01 -11.06
C HIS A 42 -1.93 -2.19 -10.14
N PHE A 43 -1.68 -1.90 -8.86
CA PHE A 43 -1.38 -2.89 -7.83
C PHE A 43 -2.49 -3.94 -7.70
N GLU A 44 -3.76 -3.50 -7.65
CA GLU A 44 -4.94 -4.39 -7.58
C GLU A 44 -5.03 -5.38 -8.76
N LYS A 45 -4.47 -5.03 -9.93
CA LYS A 45 -4.47 -5.91 -11.11
C LYS A 45 -3.27 -6.85 -11.15
N LEU A 46 -2.18 -6.49 -10.48
CA LEU A 46 -0.93 -7.27 -10.47
C LEU A 46 -0.92 -8.34 -9.38
N ILE A 47 -1.57 -8.08 -8.26
CA ILE A 47 -1.50 -8.92 -7.07
C ILE A 47 -2.79 -9.72 -6.92
N GLU A 48 -2.65 -11.04 -6.99
CA GLU A 48 -3.68 -11.97 -6.54
C GLU A 48 -3.33 -12.42 -5.12
N PRO A 49 -4.15 -12.11 -4.10
CA PRO A 49 -3.86 -12.50 -2.73
C PRO A 49 -3.91 -14.01 -2.57
N THR A 50 -2.93 -14.57 -1.88
CA THR A 50 -2.91 -15.99 -1.53
C THR A 50 -3.96 -16.31 -0.46
N LEU A 51 -4.31 -17.60 -0.35
CA LEU A 51 -5.23 -18.07 0.71
C LEU A 51 -4.74 -17.74 2.13
N LEU A 52 -3.43 -17.65 2.35
CA LEU A 52 -2.86 -17.28 3.65
C LEU A 52 -3.07 -15.79 3.96
N GLU A 53 -2.95 -14.93 2.96
CA GLU A 53 -3.19 -13.49 3.10
C GLU A 53 -4.67 -13.19 3.29
N ILE A 54 -5.56 -13.90 2.59
CA ILE A 54 -7.02 -13.76 2.74
C ILE A 54 -7.46 -14.02 4.19
N LYS A 55 -6.84 -15.00 4.86
CA LYS A 55 -7.14 -15.31 6.28
C LYS A 55 -6.77 -14.18 7.23
N ASN A 56 -5.84 -13.31 6.86
CA ASN A 56 -5.40 -12.17 7.65
C ASN A 56 -6.16 -10.88 7.31
N ILE A 57 -7.11 -10.92 6.38
CA ILE A 57 -7.93 -9.76 6.05
C ILE A 57 -8.85 -9.43 7.24
N PRO A 58 -8.83 -8.18 7.75
CA PRO A 58 -9.66 -7.78 8.88
C PRO A 58 -11.16 -7.81 8.52
N SER A 59 -12.05 -7.88 9.51
CA SER A 59 -13.51 -7.91 9.28
C SER A 59 -14.00 -6.69 8.50
N LYS A 60 -15.09 -6.86 7.73
CA LYS A 60 -15.68 -5.78 6.91
C LYS A 60 -15.94 -4.50 7.70
N GLU A 61 -16.38 -4.63 8.95
CA GLU A 61 -16.63 -3.51 9.87
C GLU A 61 -15.37 -2.66 10.10
N VAL A 62 -14.20 -3.30 10.23
CA VAL A 62 -12.90 -2.63 10.39
C VAL A 62 -12.46 -1.98 9.08
N GLN A 63 -12.68 -2.64 7.94
CA GLN A 63 -12.32 -2.10 6.63
C GLN A 63 -13.14 -0.86 6.23
N MET A 64 -14.38 -0.74 6.72
CA MET A 64 -15.27 0.37 6.40
C MET A 64 -15.00 1.65 7.21
N ILE A 65 -13.99 1.65 8.09
CA ILE A 65 -13.57 2.84 8.83
C ILE A 65 -13.07 3.89 7.84
N GLN A 66 -13.71 5.05 7.82
CA GLN A 66 -13.30 6.18 6.99
C GLN A 66 -11.94 6.70 7.46
N LEU A 67 -10.91 6.49 6.65
CA LEU A 67 -9.59 7.07 6.87
C LEU A 67 -9.55 8.47 6.25
N ARG A 68 -9.11 9.45 7.03
CA ARG A 68 -8.80 10.77 6.47
C ARG A 68 -7.48 10.68 5.73
N CYS A 69 -7.41 11.27 4.55
CA CYS A 69 -6.14 11.42 3.87
C CYS A 69 -5.26 12.35 4.72
N PRO A 70 -4.01 11.96 5.01
CA PRO A 70 -3.08 12.79 5.77
C PRO A 70 -2.48 13.95 4.94
N MET A 71 -2.80 14.05 3.64
CA MET A 71 -2.27 15.07 2.74
C MET A 71 -3.32 15.88 1.94
N CYS A 72 -4.63 15.62 2.06
CA CYS A 72 -5.67 16.43 1.42
C CYS A 72 -6.51 17.24 2.40
#